data_AF-T1AJ10-F1
#
_entry.id   AF-T1AJ10-F1
#
_cell.length_a   1.000
_cell.length_b   1.000
_cell.length_c   1.000
_cell.angle_alpha   90.00
_cell.angle_beta   90.00
_cell.angle_gamma   90.00
#
_symmetry.space_group_name_H-M   'P 1'
#
loop_
_entity.id
_entity.type
_entity.pdbx_description
1 polymer ?
#
loop_
_entity_poly.entity_id
_entity_poly.type
_entity_poly.pdbx_seq_one_letter_code
_entity_poly.pdbx_strand_id
1 'polypeptide(L)'
;ELKKNLDNAIKRGVNVIFVTPPNKRVPQNAKVFRKEGLIATDIVVDRSKALIAGAELDACGFSDNPGLSMHVYQFIQMIIERKDQLS
;
A
#
# COMPACT_ATOMS: atom_id res chain seq x y z
N GLU A 1 10.12 1.14 15.87
CA GLU A 1 10.45 0.18 14.79
C GLU A 1 9.92 0.55 13.40
N LEU A 2 8.62 0.44 13.07
CA LEU A 2 8.15 0.57 11.68
C LEU A 2 8.57 1.88 10.98
N LYS A 3 8.38 3.04 11.64
CA LYS A 3 8.79 4.34 11.08
C LYS A 3 10.29 4.37 10.71
N LYS A 4 11.14 3.90 11.62
CA LYS A 4 12.60 3.82 11.41
C LYS A 4 12.95 2.93 10.21
N ASN A 5 12.24 1.80 10.06
CA ASN A 5 12.45 0.90 8.93
C ASN A 5 12.05 1.52 7.59
N LEU A 6 10.93 2.25 7.56
CA LEU A 6 10.49 3.00 6.37
C LEU A 6 11.47 4.13 6.02
N ASP A 7 11.88 4.93 7.00
CA ASP A 7 12.85 6.02 6.81
C ASP A 7 14.17 5.49 6.25
N ASN A 8 14.64 4.34 6.75
CA ASN A 8 15.85 3.69 6.24
C ASN A 8 15.67 3.13 4.81
N ALA A 9 14.50 2.58 4.48
CA ALA A 9 14.21 2.11 3.13
C ALA A 9 14.22 3.27 2.12
N ILE A 10 13.55 4.38 2.46
CA ILE A 10 13.52 5.60 1.63
C ILE A 10 14.94 6.15 1.44
N LYS A 11 15.76 6.18 2.50
CA LYS A 11 17.19 6.60 2.41
C LYS A 11 18.02 5.73 1.46
N ARG A 12 17.67 4.46 1.28
CA ARG A 12 18.32 3.55 0.32
C ARG A 12 17.77 3.67 -1.11
N GLY A 13 16.83 4.59 -1.35
CA GLY A 13 16.21 4.78 -2.66
C GLY A 13 15.02 3.84 -2.94
N VAL A 14 14.48 3.16 -1.92
CA VAL A 14 13.27 2.35 -2.09
C VAL A 14 12.07 3.28 -2.32
N ASN A 15 11.32 3.03 -3.39
CA ASN A 15 10.10 3.77 -3.71
C ASN A 15 8.93 3.29 -2.83
N VAL A 16 8.68 3.99 -1.73
CA VAL A 16 7.58 3.70 -0.81
C VAL A 16 6.35 4.54 -1.17
N ILE A 17 5.25 3.87 -1.50
CA ILE A 17 3.98 4.50 -1.88
C ILE A 17 2.91 4.16 -0.85
N PHE A 18 2.17 5.17 -0.38
CA PHE A 18 1.00 5.00 0.46
C PHE A 18 -0.26 5.27 -0.33
N VAL A 19 -1.23 4.35 -0.26
CA VAL A 19 -2.61 4.55 -0.68
C VAL A 19 -3.45 4.51 0.58
N THR A 20 -4.11 5.62 0.92
CA THR A 20 -4.70 5.77 2.26
C THR A 20 -5.87 6.75 2.23
N PRO A 21 -6.83 6.67 3.19
CA PRO A 21 -7.90 7.65 3.30
C PRO A 21 -7.38 9.08 3.47
N PRO A 22 -8.11 10.13 3.05
CA PRO A 22 -7.65 11.53 3.11
C PRO A 22 -7.21 11.99 4.50
N ASN A 23 -7.87 11.48 5.56
CA ASN A 23 -7.70 11.98 6.93
C ASN A 23 -6.65 11.21 7.76
N LYS A 24 -5.92 10.25 7.17
CA LYS A 24 -4.91 9.46 7.91
C LYS A 24 -3.52 10.09 7.83
N ARG A 25 -2.75 10.00 8.92
CA ARG A 25 -1.35 10.47 8.95
C ARG A 25 -0.46 9.55 8.11
N VAL A 26 0.54 10.15 7.47
CA VAL A 26 1.53 9.46 6.63
C VAL A 26 2.94 9.94 6.97
N PRO A 27 3.99 9.12 6.76
CA PRO A 27 5.37 9.56 6.94
C PRO A 27 5.72 10.77 6.07
N GLN A 28 6.61 11.63 6.58
CA GLN A 28 7.16 12.74 5.79
C GLN A 28 7.97 12.18 4.61
N ASN A 29 7.90 12.87 3.46
CA ASN A 29 8.60 12.51 2.21
C ASN A 29 8.17 11.19 1.56
N ALA A 30 7.05 10.60 1.97
CA ALA A 30 6.47 9.47 1.26
C ALA A 30 5.68 9.93 0.03
N LYS A 31 5.62 9.10 -1.02
CA LYS A 31 4.68 9.30 -2.12
C LYS A 31 3.29 8.84 -1.67
N VAL A 32 2.28 9.70 -1.78
CA VAL A 32 0.96 9.44 -1.19
C VAL A 32 -0.15 9.66 -2.22
N PHE A 33 -1.05 8.69 -2.31
CA PHE A 33 -2.32 8.78 -3.02
C PHE A 33 -3.44 8.69 -2.01
N ARG A 34 -4.29 9.72 -1.97
CA ARG A 34 -5.47 9.74 -1.11
C ARG A 34 -6.66 9.17 -1.87
N LYS A 35 -7.38 8.22 -1.25
CA LYS A 35 -8.52 7.52 -1.85
C LYS A 35 -9.60 7.27 -0.81
N GLU A 36 -10.85 7.46 -1.20
CA GLU A 36 -12.02 7.13 -0.39
C GLU A 36 -12.43 5.66 -0.56
N GLY A 37 -13.20 5.13 0.41
CA GLY A 37 -13.80 3.80 0.30
C GLY A 37 -12.82 2.62 0.31
N LEU A 38 -11.62 2.80 0.89
CA LEU A 38 -10.68 1.71 1.10
C LEU A 38 -11.19 0.78 2.21
N ILE A 39 -11.23 -0.53 1.94
CA ILE A 39 -11.83 -1.55 2.83
C ILE A 39 -10.82 -2.54 3.44
N ALA A 40 -9.55 -2.45 3.04
CA ALA A 40 -8.51 -3.41 3.39
C ALA A 40 -7.13 -2.72 3.49
N THR A 41 -6.18 -3.39 4.13
CA THR A 41 -4.78 -2.95 4.25
C THR A 41 -3.88 -3.94 3.54
N ASP A 42 -3.76 -3.78 2.23
CA ASP A 42 -2.90 -4.62 1.40
C ASP A 42 -1.52 -3.97 1.20
N ILE A 43 -0.48 -4.81 1.16
CA ILE A 43 0.90 -4.41 0.89
C ILE A 43 1.47 -5.30 -0.20
N VAL A 44 2.19 -4.71 -1.14
CA VAL A 44 2.96 -5.45 -2.13
C VAL A 44 4.40 -4.95 -2.19
N VAL A 45 5.35 -5.86 -2.30
CA VAL A 45 6.79 -5.56 -2.33
C VAL A 45 7.40 -6.17 -3.59
N ASP A 46 8.03 -5.32 -4.41
CA ASP A 46 8.76 -5.69 -5.63
C ASP A 46 7.98 -6.59 -6.61
N ARG A 47 6.64 -6.57 -6.53
CA ARG A 47 5.73 -7.45 -7.30
C ARG A 47 5.96 -8.95 -7.04
N SER A 48 6.59 -9.32 -5.92
CA SER A 48 6.97 -10.69 -5.59
C SER A 48 6.45 -11.20 -4.24
N LYS A 49 6.06 -10.29 -3.34
CA LYS A 49 5.48 -10.62 -2.04
C LYS A 49 4.29 -9.74 -1.78
N ALA A 50 3.26 -10.29 -1.14
CA ALA A 50 2.10 -9.56 -0.71
C ALA A 50 1.74 -9.88 0.75
N LEU A 51 1.19 -8.87 1.42
CA LEU A 51 0.41 -9.01 2.64
C LEU A 51 -1.03 -8.60 2.27
N ILE A 52 -1.98 -9.47 2.53
CA ILE A 52 -3.40 -9.19 2.37
C ILE A 52 -3.99 -9.16 3.77
N ALA A 53 -4.64 -8.06 4.14
CA ALA A 53 -5.15 -7.92 5.48
C ALA A 53 -6.46 -7.14 5.55
N GLY A 54 -7.25 -7.43 6.58
CA GLY A 54 -8.39 -6.60 6.97
C GLY A 54 -7.95 -5.17 7.30
N ALA A 55 -8.89 -4.23 7.28
CA ALA A 55 -8.60 -2.80 7.42
C ALA A 55 -7.76 -2.47 8.67
N GLU A 56 -8.02 -3.17 9.77
CA GLU A 56 -7.35 -2.96 11.06
C GLU A 56 -6.29 -4.04 11.37
N LEU A 57 -5.83 -4.79 10.36
CA LEU A 57 -4.86 -5.88 10.48
C LEU A 57 -5.32 -7.04 11.40
N ASP A 58 -6.63 -7.16 11.60
CA ASP A 58 -7.29 -8.18 12.41
C ASP A 58 -7.20 -9.59 11.82
N ALA A 59 -7.20 -9.70 10.49
CA ALA A 59 -6.84 -10.89 9.75
C ALA A 59 -5.72 -10.54 8.77
N CYS A 60 -4.64 -11.33 8.76
CA CYS A 60 -3.46 -11.09 7.93
C CYS A 60 -3.00 -12.39 7.25
N GLY A 61 -2.77 -12.33 5.94
CA GLY A 61 -2.17 -13.41 5.15
C GLY A 61 -0.94 -12.92 4.39
N PHE A 62 0.18 -13.63 4.55
CA PHE A 62 1.38 -13.42 3.73
C PHE A 62 1.36 -14.37 2.54
N SER A 63 1.84 -13.89 1.39
CA SER A 63 2.07 -14.73 0.21
C SER A 63 3.30 -14.29 -0.56
N ASP A 64 4.09 -15.26 -0.99
CA ASP A 64 5.16 -15.12 -1.99
C ASP A 64 4.80 -15.81 -3.31
N ASN A 65 3.53 -16.23 -3.47
CA ASN A 65 3.03 -16.71 -4.74
C ASN A 65 3.12 -15.58 -5.78
N PRO A 66 3.83 -15.75 -6.90
CA PRO A 66 4.03 -14.68 -7.88
C PRO A 66 2.73 -14.18 -8.51
N GLY A 67 1.79 -15.10 -8.78
CA GLY A 67 0.50 -14.78 -9.38
C GLY A 67 -0.35 -13.92 -8.45
N LEU A 68 -0.45 -14.31 -7.17
CA LEU A 68 -1.20 -13.55 -6.18
C LEU A 68 -0.56 -12.18 -5.90
N SER A 69 0.77 -12.14 -5.75
CA SER A 69 1.49 -10.88 -5.52
C SER A 69 1.34 -9.90 -6.68
N MET A 70 1.39 -10.41 -7.92
CA MET A 70 1.15 -9.58 -9.11
C MET A 70 -0.30 -9.08 -9.17
N HIS A 71 -1.27 -9.93 -8.82
CA HIS A 71 -2.68 -9.55 -8.81
C HIS A 71 -2.95 -8.41 -7.81
N VAL A 72 -2.42 -8.51 -6.58
CA VAL A 72 -2.52 -7.44 -5.57
C VAL A 72 -1.85 -6.15 -6.07
N TYR A 73 -0.66 -6.25 -6.69
CA TYR A 73 0.00 -5.09 -7.28
C TYR A 73 -0.87 -4.39 -8.34
N GLN A 74 -1.44 -5.15 -9.28
CA GLN A 74 -2.30 -4.62 -10.33
C GLN A 74 -3.53 -3.93 -9.74
N PHE A 75 -4.16 -4.55 -8.74
CA PHE A 75 -5.30 -3.96 -8.06
C PHE A 75 -4.97 -2.62 -7.39
N ILE A 76 -3.82 -2.53 -6.70
CA ILE A 76 -3.36 -1.27 -6.10
C ILE A 76 -3.09 -0.21 -7.18
N GLN A 77 -2.50 -0.57 -8.33
CA GLN A 77 -2.29 0.38 -9.43
C GLN A 77 -3.64 0.91 -9.97
N MET A 78 -4.63 0.03 -10.15
CA MET A 78 -5.97 0.44 -10.58
C MET A 78 -6.61 1.43 -9.58
N ILE A 79 -6.44 1.21 -8.27
CA ILE A 79 -6.92 2.14 -7.24
C ILE A 79 -6.23 3.50 -7.37
N ILE A 80 -4.90 3.51 -7.55
CA ILE A 80 -4.11 4.73 -7.71
C ILE A 80 -4.62 5.54 -8.92
N GLU A 81 -4.81 4.87 -10.05
CA GLU A 81 -5.21 5.47 -11.33
C GLU A 81 -6.67 5.91 -11.38
N ARG A 82 -7.55 5.28 -10.57
CA ARG A 82 -8.97 5.63 -10.50
C ARG A 82 -9.12 7.11 -10.15
N LYS A 83 -9.67 7.91 -11.06
CA LYS A 83 -10.09 9.27 -10.75
C LYS A 83 -11.33 9.19 -9.88
N ASP A 84 -11.29 9.83 -8.72
CA ASP A 84 -12.50 9.98 -7.90
C ASP A 84 -13.49 10.80 -8.73
N GLN A 85 -14.68 10.26 -8.99
CA GLN A 85 -15.72 10.99 -9.70
C GLN A 85 -16.13 12.16 -8.80
N LEU A 86 -15.69 13.36 -9.15
CA LEU A 86 -16.27 14.59 -8.61
C LEU A 86 -17.71 14.65 -9.12
N SER A 87 -18.65 14.27 -8.26
CA SER A 87 -20.07 14.60 -8.39
C SER A 87 -20.33 16.01 -7.91
#